data_AF-X1BIR9-F1
#
_entry.id   AF-X1BIR9-F1
#
_cell.length_a   1.000
_cell.length_b   1.000
_cell.length_c   1.000
_cell.angle_alpha   90.00
_cell.angle_beta   90.00
_cell.angle_gamma   90.00
#
_symmetry.space_group_name_H-M   'P 1'
#
loop_
_entity.id
_entity.type
_entity.pdbx_description
1 polymer ?
#
loop_
_entity_poly.entity_id
_entity_poly.type
_entity_poly.pdbx_seq_one_letter_code
_entity_poly.pdbx_strand_id
1 'polypeptide(L)'
;MKATGKTLTLRGTMVAADWDNWNTKNILDYANVLDINKAWRVRWVETWLSTPIGLIAAGSRTDCSITTMLDTESVVNPVNRADDNRQIAWGSQTYSLGRAPASKCTGIIGNQVVIDPDHIVQKELNINFLPLGDAVIEGVEIDINFIVYLEEIQITANESIVSTIKQSAQSLNQ
;
A
#
# COMPACT_ATOMS: atom_id res chain seq x y z
N MET A 1 5.36 -19.29 14.67
CA MET A 1 4.22 -18.33 14.53
C MET A 1 2.86 -19.03 14.62
N LYS A 2 1.93 -18.54 15.45
CA LYS A 2 0.56 -19.09 15.58
C LYS A 2 -0.49 -17.98 15.47
N ALA A 3 -1.49 -18.16 14.62
CA ALA A 3 -2.63 -17.24 14.50
C ALA A 3 -3.44 -17.19 15.81
N THR A 4 -3.80 -16.00 16.28
CA THR A 4 -4.65 -15.84 17.48
C THR A 4 -6.14 -15.74 17.15
N GLY A 5 -6.50 -15.63 15.87
CA GLY A 5 -7.86 -15.44 15.39
C GLY A 5 -8.40 -14.02 15.55
N LYS A 6 -7.60 -13.09 16.11
CA LYS A 6 -7.95 -11.67 16.15
C LYS A 6 -7.56 -10.98 14.85
N THR A 7 -8.42 -10.09 14.39
CA THR A 7 -8.21 -9.32 13.17
C THR A 7 -8.28 -7.83 13.44
N LEU A 8 -7.51 -7.06 12.70
CA LEU A 8 -7.55 -5.60 12.69
C LEU A 8 -7.72 -5.13 11.24
N THR A 9 -8.55 -4.11 11.03
CA THR A 9 -8.73 -3.48 9.73
C THR A 9 -8.28 -2.03 9.81
N LEU A 10 -7.31 -1.68 8.98
CA LEU A 10 -6.87 -0.30 8.78
C LEU A 10 -7.50 0.20 7.49
N ARG A 11 -8.17 1.35 7.53
CA ARG A 11 -8.83 1.93 6.36
C ARG A 11 -8.75 3.44 6.40
N GLY A 12 -8.75 4.05 5.22
CA GLY A 12 -8.78 5.49 5.12
C GLY A 12 -8.76 5.95 3.67
N THR A 13 -8.69 7.27 3.52
CA THR A 13 -8.55 7.95 2.25
C THR A 13 -7.32 8.85 2.31
N MET A 14 -6.64 8.99 1.19
CA MET A 14 -5.50 9.86 1.00
C MET A 14 -5.68 10.68 -0.27
N VAL A 15 -5.35 11.96 -0.19
CA VAL A 15 -5.24 12.82 -1.36
C VAL A 15 -3.86 12.57 -1.96
N ALA A 16 -3.83 12.18 -3.24
CA ALA A 16 -2.62 12.19 -4.04
C ALA A 16 -2.66 13.43 -4.93
N ALA A 17 -1.80 14.40 -4.61
CA ALA A 17 -1.69 15.67 -5.33
C ALA A 17 -0.44 15.71 -6.22
N ASP A 18 0.56 14.89 -5.90
CA ASP A 18 1.83 14.83 -6.61
C ASP A 18 1.88 13.57 -7.48
N TRP A 19 1.74 13.77 -8.78
CA TRP A 19 1.82 12.70 -9.78
C TRP A 19 3.28 12.34 -10.05
N ASP A 20 3.53 11.08 -10.39
CA ASP A 20 4.88 10.53 -10.57
C ASP A 20 5.79 10.56 -9.32
N ASN A 21 5.24 10.94 -8.17
CA ASN A 21 5.92 10.92 -6.88
C ASN A 21 5.20 10.03 -5.86
N TRP A 22 5.99 9.45 -4.95
CA TRP A 22 5.47 8.58 -3.90
C TRP A 22 4.79 9.40 -2.81
N ASN A 23 3.53 9.07 -2.56
CA ASN A 23 2.72 9.61 -1.48
C ASN A 23 2.67 8.57 -0.34
N THR A 24 3.41 8.80 0.74
CA THR A 24 3.56 7.86 1.86
C THR A 24 2.72 8.27 3.06
N LYS A 25 2.11 7.30 3.74
CA LYS A 25 1.43 7.50 5.02
C LYS A 25 1.70 6.35 5.97
N ASN A 26 2.04 6.69 7.20
CA ASN A 26 2.02 5.74 8.30
C ASN A 26 0.57 5.40 8.67
N ILE A 27 0.19 4.13 8.58
CA ILE A 27 -1.16 3.63 8.88
C ILE A 27 -1.22 2.79 10.14
N LEU A 28 -0.07 2.37 10.66
CA LEU A 28 0.07 1.70 11.93
C LEU A 28 1.41 2.11 12.56
N ASP A 29 1.34 2.56 13.81
CA ASP A 29 2.51 2.71 14.67
C ASP A 29 2.24 1.93 15.97
N TYR A 30 3.05 0.90 16.18
CA TYR A 30 2.97 0.02 17.34
C TYR A 30 3.97 0.50 18.39
N ALA A 31 3.52 1.45 19.20
CA ALA A 31 4.36 2.16 20.18
C ALA A 31 4.83 1.30 21.38
N ASN A 32 4.40 0.04 21.51
CA ASN A 32 4.61 -0.75 22.73
C ASN A 32 5.73 -1.79 22.57
N VAL A 33 6.96 -1.38 22.88
CA VAL A 33 8.19 -2.21 22.86
C VAL A 33 8.10 -3.43 23.80
N LEU A 34 7.15 -3.44 24.74
CA LEU A 34 6.97 -4.51 25.71
C LEU A 34 6.19 -5.73 25.16
N ASP A 35 5.45 -5.58 24.06
CA ASP A 35 4.67 -6.66 23.45
C ASP A 35 5.44 -7.42 22.35
N ILE A 36 6.68 -7.83 22.64
CA ILE A 36 7.59 -8.50 21.69
C ILE A 36 7.04 -9.82 21.11
N ASN A 37 6.06 -10.44 21.78
CA ASN A 37 5.47 -11.70 21.37
C ASN A 37 4.24 -11.55 20.45
N LYS A 38 3.92 -10.31 20.05
CA LYS A 38 2.80 -10.00 19.19
C LYS A 38 3.29 -9.36 17.88
N ALA A 39 2.73 -9.82 16.78
CA ALA A 39 2.92 -9.24 15.47
C ALA A 39 1.63 -9.30 14.66
N TRP A 40 1.62 -8.59 13.54
CA TRP A 40 0.52 -8.60 12.58
C TRP A 40 1.00 -9.15 11.26
N ARG A 41 0.17 -9.95 10.60
CA ARG A 41 0.37 -10.39 9.22
C ARG A 41 -0.65 -9.73 8.32
N VAL A 42 -0.20 -9.22 7.18
CA VAL A 42 -1.11 -8.69 6.15
C VAL A 42 -1.79 -9.86 5.45
N ARG A 43 -3.12 -9.89 5.47
CA ARG A 43 -3.92 -10.93 4.80
C ARG A 43 -4.51 -10.44 3.48
N TRP A 44 -4.80 -9.15 3.42
CA TRP A 44 -5.40 -8.52 2.27
C TRP A 44 -5.09 -7.03 2.27
N VAL A 45 -4.81 -6.49 1.08
CA VAL A 45 -4.73 -5.06 0.83
C VAL A 45 -5.50 -4.77 -0.45
N GLU A 46 -6.31 -3.73 -0.42
CA GLU A 46 -6.94 -3.18 -1.61
C GLU A 46 -6.82 -1.66 -1.57
N THR A 47 -6.59 -1.07 -2.72
CA THR A 47 -6.58 0.37 -2.93
C THR A 47 -7.48 0.68 -4.11
N TRP A 48 -8.16 1.82 -4.10
CA TRP A 48 -9.01 2.23 -5.21
C TRP A 48 -9.26 3.74 -5.24
N LEU A 49 -9.59 4.28 -6.41
CA LEU A 49 -10.00 5.67 -6.55
C LEU A 49 -11.34 5.92 -5.85
N SER A 50 -11.38 6.92 -4.98
CA SER A 50 -12.61 7.52 -4.47
C SER A 50 -13.15 8.57 -5.44
N THR A 51 -12.24 9.34 -6.04
CA THR A 51 -12.61 10.38 -7.01
C THR A 51 -13.29 9.74 -8.22
N PRO A 52 -14.50 10.21 -8.60
CA PRO A 52 -15.17 9.72 -9.79
C PRO A 52 -14.28 9.90 -11.02
N ILE A 53 -14.06 8.81 -11.74
CA ILE A 53 -13.13 8.73 -12.87
C ILE A 53 -13.47 9.76 -13.97
N GLY A 54 -14.77 10.05 -14.18
CA GLY A 54 -15.23 11.06 -15.12
C GLY A 54 -14.92 12.52 -14.74
N LEU A 55 -14.55 12.78 -13.47
CA LEU A 55 -14.09 14.09 -13.00
C LEU A 55 -12.57 14.25 -13.11
N ILE A 56 -11.82 13.16 -13.21
CA ILE A 56 -10.35 13.19 -13.29
C ILE A 56 -9.91 13.73 -14.66
N ALA A 57 -10.48 13.22 -15.76
CA ALA A 57 -10.30 13.82 -17.09
C ALA A 57 -11.46 13.52 -18.04
N ALA A 58 -12.52 14.33 -17.93
CA ALA A 58 -13.72 14.21 -18.74
C ALA A 58 -13.40 14.23 -20.25
N GLY A 59 -13.77 13.16 -20.95
CA GLY A 59 -13.63 13.07 -22.41
C GLY A 59 -12.21 12.80 -22.92
N SER A 60 -11.25 12.59 -22.02
CA SER A 60 -9.90 12.15 -22.39
C SER A 60 -9.90 10.66 -22.78
N ARG A 61 -8.92 10.25 -23.60
CA ARG A 61 -8.68 8.84 -23.95
C ARG A 61 -7.39 8.39 -23.30
N THR A 62 -7.32 8.54 -21.99
CA THR A 62 -6.13 8.13 -21.26
C THR A 62 -6.49 7.10 -20.20
N ASP A 63 -5.47 6.45 -19.68
CA ASP A 63 -5.58 5.51 -18.58
C ASP A 63 -4.84 6.11 -17.38
N CYS A 64 -5.32 5.80 -16.18
CA CYS A 64 -4.66 6.14 -14.93
C CYS A 64 -4.31 4.85 -14.22
N SER A 65 -3.17 4.79 -13.54
CA SER A 65 -2.86 3.69 -12.65
C SER A 65 -2.43 4.16 -11.28
N ILE A 66 -2.73 3.35 -10.28
CA ILE A 66 -2.22 3.50 -8.92
C ILE A 66 -1.29 2.34 -8.68
N THR A 67 -0.01 2.64 -8.45
CA THR A 67 0.91 1.68 -7.87
C THR A 67 0.87 1.83 -6.35
N THR A 68 0.73 0.72 -5.63
CA THR A 68 0.67 0.68 -4.16
C THR A 68 1.82 -0.17 -3.63
N MET A 69 2.45 0.25 -2.53
CA MET A 69 3.37 -0.58 -1.76
C MET A 69 3.09 -0.49 -0.26
N LEU A 70 3.26 -1.61 0.45
CA LEU A 70 3.23 -1.65 1.91
C LEU A 70 4.62 -1.95 2.45
N ASP A 71 5.10 -1.09 3.35
CA ASP A 71 6.45 -1.20 3.93
C ASP A 71 6.40 -1.25 5.46
N THR A 72 7.30 -2.01 6.08
CA THR A 72 7.46 -2.04 7.56
C THR A 72 8.30 -0.90 8.12
N GLU A 73 8.82 -0.03 7.26
CA GLU A 73 9.51 1.20 7.65
C GLU A 73 9.30 2.31 6.62
N SER A 74 9.70 3.54 6.95
CA SER A 74 9.69 4.65 5.99
C SER A 74 10.80 4.46 4.95
N VAL A 75 10.43 4.10 3.72
CA VAL A 75 11.35 3.98 2.59
C VAL A 75 11.28 5.24 1.73
N VAL A 76 12.43 5.86 1.44
CA VAL A 76 12.51 7.00 0.51
C VAL A 76 12.55 6.46 -0.92
N ASN A 77 11.64 6.93 -1.77
CA ASN A 77 11.52 6.50 -3.17
C ASN A 77 11.45 4.97 -3.32
N PRO A 78 10.43 4.31 -2.75
CA PRO A 78 10.31 2.87 -2.81
C PRO A 78 10.31 2.40 -4.26
N VAL A 79 11.04 1.30 -4.51
CA VAL A 79 11.12 0.65 -5.82
C VAL A 79 10.60 -0.77 -5.64
N ASN A 80 9.67 -1.21 -6.50
CA ASN A 80 9.13 -2.56 -6.44
C ASN A 80 10.23 -3.59 -6.70
N ARG A 81 10.75 -4.21 -5.64
CA ARG A 81 11.85 -5.16 -5.70
C ARG A 81 11.62 -6.31 -4.72
N ALA A 82 11.61 -7.53 -5.24
CA ALA A 82 11.40 -8.72 -4.43
C ALA A 82 12.55 -9.03 -3.44
N ASP A 83 13.71 -8.37 -3.57
CA ASP A 83 14.84 -8.54 -2.65
C ASP A 83 14.83 -7.54 -1.48
N ASP A 84 13.89 -6.60 -1.45
CA ASP A 84 13.70 -5.68 -0.32
C ASP A 84 12.76 -6.29 0.73
N ASN A 85 13.32 -6.77 1.84
CA ASN A 85 12.64 -7.39 2.98
C ASN A 85 11.92 -6.37 3.88
N ARG A 86 11.79 -5.12 3.45
CA ARG A 86 10.92 -4.13 4.11
C ARG A 86 9.56 -4.07 3.44
N GLN A 87 9.49 -4.50 2.18
CA GLN A 87 8.30 -4.47 1.35
C GLN A 87 7.49 -5.75 1.57
N ILE A 88 6.23 -5.58 1.99
CA ILE A 88 5.32 -6.68 2.31
C ILE A 88 4.37 -6.96 1.16
N ALA A 89 3.92 -5.90 0.49
CA ALA A 89 2.93 -6.04 -0.55
C ALA A 89 3.17 -5.01 -1.65
N TRP A 90 2.82 -5.42 -2.86
CA TRP A 90 2.85 -4.61 -4.06
C TRP A 90 1.50 -4.72 -4.75
N GLY A 91 0.99 -3.59 -5.20
CA GLY A 91 -0.27 -3.51 -5.93
C GLY A 91 -0.10 -2.63 -7.16
N SER A 92 -0.82 -2.96 -8.22
CA SER A 92 -1.04 -2.05 -9.33
C SER A 92 -2.48 -2.19 -9.80
N GLN A 93 -3.17 -1.07 -9.89
CA GLN A 93 -4.53 -1.01 -10.38
C GLN A 93 -4.64 0.04 -11.47
N THR A 94 -5.16 -0.34 -12.62
CA THR A 94 -5.29 0.51 -13.80
C THR A 94 -6.75 0.75 -14.12
N TYR A 95 -7.08 2.01 -14.36
CA TYR A 95 -8.40 2.52 -14.68
C TYR A 95 -8.37 3.08 -16.09
N SER A 96 -9.31 2.66 -16.93
CA SER A 96 -9.45 3.32 -18.23
C SER A 96 -10.33 4.54 -18.09
N LEU A 97 -9.83 5.73 -18.42
CA LEU A 97 -10.61 6.97 -18.29
C LEU A 97 -11.56 7.22 -19.46
N GLY A 98 -11.52 6.38 -20.52
CA GLY A 98 -12.56 6.09 -21.51
C GLY A 98 -13.29 7.26 -22.21
N ARG A 99 -13.70 7.05 -23.48
CA ARG A 99 -14.48 8.01 -24.29
C ARG A 99 -15.97 8.17 -23.86
N ALA A 100 -16.27 7.99 -22.58
CA ALA A 100 -17.60 8.10 -22.03
C ALA A 100 -17.92 9.57 -21.68
N PRO A 101 -19.10 10.11 -22.02
CA PRO A 101 -19.58 11.31 -21.33
C PRO A 101 -19.58 11.02 -19.82
N ALA A 102 -19.41 12.04 -18.98
CA ALA A 102 -19.19 11.96 -17.52
C ALA A 102 -20.18 11.06 -16.72
N SER A 103 -21.22 10.54 -17.37
CA SER A 103 -22.28 9.67 -16.87
C SER A 103 -22.12 8.16 -17.17
N LYS A 104 -21.07 7.66 -17.85
CA LYS A 104 -20.84 6.21 -18.00
C LYS A 104 -19.60 5.73 -17.26
N CYS A 105 -19.78 4.67 -16.46
CA CYS A 105 -18.74 4.02 -15.67
C CYS A 105 -17.57 3.59 -16.55
N THR A 106 -16.46 4.28 -16.36
CA THR A 106 -15.12 3.81 -16.67
C THR A 106 -14.70 2.77 -15.65
N GLY A 107 -14.04 1.71 -16.11
CA GLY A 107 -13.84 0.48 -15.34
C GLY A 107 -12.37 0.23 -14.98
N ILE A 108 -12.18 -0.63 -13.98
CA ILE A 108 -10.88 -1.24 -13.68
C ILE A 108 -10.54 -2.16 -14.86
N ILE A 109 -9.41 -1.89 -15.53
CA ILE A 109 -8.91 -2.68 -16.66
C ILE A 109 -7.71 -3.56 -16.28
N GLY A 110 -7.11 -3.32 -15.11
CA GLY A 110 -6.08 -4.16 -14.53
C GLY A 110 -6.10 -4.05 -13.01
N ASN A 111 -5.97 -5.17 -12.33
CA ASN A 111 -5.75 -5.20 -10.89
C ASN A 111 -4.81 -6.37 -10.57
N GLN A 112 -3.69 -6.08 -9.93
CA GLN A 112 -2.78 -7.07 -9.41
C GLN A 112 -2.34 -6.65 -8.03
N VAL A 113 -2.41 -7.58 -7.08
CA VAL A 113 -1.85 -7.43 -5.74
C VAL A 113 -1.05 -8.68 -5.42
N VAL A 114 0.16 -8.47 -4.94
CA VAL A 114 1.08 -9.51 -4.45
C VAL A 114 1.40 -9.17 -3.00
N ILE A 115 1.24 -10.14 -2.11
CA ILE A 115 1.50 -9.99 -0.68
C ILE A 115 2.45 -11.13 -0.29
N ASP A 116 3.53 -10.81 0.42
CA ASP A 116 4.35 -11.79 1.10
C ASP A 116 3.54 -12.39 2.27
N PRO A 117 3.15 -13.67 2.20
CA PRO A 117 2.30 -14.29 3.19
C PRO A 117 2.99 -14.52 4.54
N ASP A 118 4.33 -14.53 4.57
CA ASP A 118 5.11 -14.87 5.76
C ASP A 118 5.70 -13.64 6.45
N HIS A 119 5.63 -12.47 5.81
CA HIS A 119 6.10 -11.23 6.40
C HIS A 119 5.25 -10.82 7.62
N ILE A 120 5.93 -10.28 8.62
CA ILE A 120 5.31 -9.78 9.85
C ILE A 120 5.57 -8.29 10.05
N VAL A 121 4.58 -7.63 10.63
CA VAL A 121 4.58 -6.22 11.02
C VAL A 121 4.65 -6.16 12.55
N GLN A 122 5.70 -5.56 13.09
CA GLN A 122 5.90 -5.45 14.54
C GLN A 122 5.97 -4.02 15.05
N LYS A 123 6.48 -3.10 14.24
CA LYS A 123 6.75 -1.72 14.64
C LYS A 123 5.82 -0.76 13.93
N GLU A 124 6.00 -0.62 12.63
CA GLU A 124 5.20 0.31 11.84
C GLU A 124 4.76 -0.33 10.53
N LEU A 125 3.68 0.21 9.96
CA LEU A 125 3.22 -0.11 8.62
C LEU A 125 2.95 1.20 7.89
N ASN A 126 3.65 1.37 6.78
CA ASN A 126 3.49 2.49 5.88
C ASN A 126 2.82 2.00 4.60
N ILE A 127 1.93 2.81 4.06
CA ILE A 127 1.36 2.62 2.73
C ILE A 127 1.89 3.72 1.82
N ASN A 128 2.32 3.33 0.64
CA ASN A 128 2.85 4.21 -0.38
C ASN A 128 1.99 4.09 -1.62
N PHE A 129 1.67 5.23 -2.22
CA PHE A 129 0.94 5.30 -3.48
C PHE A 129 1.71 6.12 -4.49
N LEU A 130 1.71 5.66 -5.72
CA LEU A 130 2.24 6.38 -6.86
C LEU A 130 1.15 6.41 -7.93
N PRO A 131 0.38 7.52 -8.03
CA PRO A 131 -0.49 7.73 -9.17
C PRO A 131 0.36 7.99 -10.41
N LEU A 132 0.08 7.25 -11.47
CA LEU A 132 0.73 7.35 -12.78
C LEU A 132 -0.35 7.62 -13.82
N GLY A 133 -0.05 8.54 -14.73
CA GLY A 133 -1.02 9.01 -15.71
C GLY A 133 -0.36 9.59 -16.94
N ASP A 134 -1.19 10.27 -17.72
CA ASP A 134 -0.76 11.06 -18.88
C ASP A 134 -0.79 12.56 -18.50
N ALA A 135 -0.14 13.40 -19.27
CA ALA A 135 -0.01 14.84 -19.03
C ALA A 135 -1.36 15.57 -18.93
N VAL A 136 -2.44 14.95 -19.42
CA VAL A 136 -3.81 15.49 -19.34
C VAL A 136 -4.40 15.38 -17.92
N ILE A 137 -3.90 14.46 -17.09
CA ILE A 137 -4.34 14.21 -15.70
C ILE A 137 -3.29 14.58 -14.65
N GLU A 138 -2.03 14.73 -15.06
CA GLU A 138 -0.97 15.27 -14.20
C GLU A 138 -1.38 16.64 -13.64
N GLY A 139 -1.49 16.74 -12.32
CA GLY A 139 -1.89 17.96 -11.61
C GLY A 139 -3.35 18.00 -11.12
N VAL A 140 -4.14 16.95 -11.36
CA VAL A 140 -5.46 16.78 -10.74
C VAL A 140 -5.30 16.07 -9.39
N GLU A 141 -5.82 16.65 -8.32
CA GLU A 141 -5.88 15.97 -7.03
C GLU A 141 -6.87 14.80 -7.08
N ILE A 142 -6.41 13.61 -6.70
CA ILE A 142 -7.24 12.41 -6.65
C ILE A 142 -7.27 11.83 -5.23
N ASP A 143 -8.45 11.40 -4.82
CA ASP A 143 -8.63 10.69 -3.57
C ASP A 143 -8.48 9.20 -3.80
N ILE A 144 -7.59 8.57 -3.05
CA ILE A 144 -7.33 7.14 -3.05
C ILE A 144 -7.77 6.56 -1.71
N ASN A 145 -8.70 5.61 -1.77
CA ASN A 145 -9.11 4.81 -0.63
C ASN A 145 -8.17 3.61 -0.46
N PHE A 146 -8.02 3.16 0.77
CA PHE A 146 -7.34 1.92 1.08
C PHE A 146 -8.04 1.14 2.20
N ILE A 147 -7.86 -0.17 2.15
CA ILE A 147 -8.20 -1.08 3.24
C ILE A 147 -7.11 -2.14 3.36
N VAL A 148 -6.62 -2.35 4.58
CA VAL A 148 -5.64 -3.37 4.92
C VAL A 148 -6.20 -4.24 6.03
N TYR A 149 -6.27 -5.54 5.78
CA TYR A 149 -6.67 -6.53 6.76
C TYR A 149 -5.44 -7.19 7.36
N LEU A 150 -5.37 -7.12 8.69
CA LEU A 150 -4.31 -7.67 9.49
C LEU A 150 -4.85 -8.80 10.36
N GLU A 151 -4.07 -9.87 10.47
CA GLU A 151 -4.30 -10.97 11.40
C GLU A 151 -3.23 -10.93 12.50
N GLU A 152 -3.66 -11.00 13.76
CA GLU A 152 -2.75 -11.06 14.90
C GLU A 152 -2.10 -12.44 14.97
N ILE A 153 -0.78 -12.44 15.09
CA ILE A 153 0.04 -13.62 15.20
C ILE A 153 0.85 -13.55 16.48
N GLN A 154 0.83 -14.66 17.21
CA GLN A 154 1.72 -14.90 18.32
C GLN A 154 3.06 -15.41 17.79
N ILE A 155 4.12 -14.74 18.19
CA ILE A 155 5.50 -15.05 17.84
C ILE A 155 6.33 -15.24 19.11
N THR A 156 7.45 -15.93 18.98
CA THR A 156 8.45 -16.05 20.04
C THR A 156 9.41 -14.85 20.02
N ALA A 157 10.05 -14.57 21.16
CA ALA A 157 11.07 -13.53 21.24
C ALA A 157 12.20 -13.71 20.21
N ASN A 158 12.61 -14.96 19.94
CA ASN A 158 13.62 -15.25 18.92
C ASN A 158 13.14 -14.92 17.50
N GLU A 159 11.89 -15.27 17.15
CA GLU A 159 11.29 -14.91 15.85
C GLU A 159 11.20 -13.38 15.69
N SER A 160 10.83 -12.66 16.76
CA SER A 160 10.79 -11.20 16.75
C SER A 160 12.16 -10.56 16.51
N ILE A 161 13.20 -11.03 17.20
CA ILE A 161 14.56 -10.52 17.05
C ILE A 161 15.06 -10.74 15.62
N VAL A 162 14.88 -11.94 15.07
CA VAL A 162 15.31 -12.26 13.71
C VAL A 162 14.59 -11.38 12.67
N SER A 163 13.28 -11.16 12.82
CA SER A 163 12.53 -10.28 11.92
C SER A 163 13.03 -8.84 11.98
N THR A 164 13.27 -8.32 13.18
CA THR A 164 13.78 -6.97 13.38
C THR A 164 15.17 -6.80 12.74
N ILE A 165 16.06 -7.78 12.94
CA ILE A 165 17.41 -7.75 12.35
C ILE A 165 17.33 -7.79 10.82
N LYS A 166 16.48 -8.65 10.23
CA LYS A 166 16.33 -8.73 8.76
C LYS A 166 15.91 -7.40 8.14
N GLN A 167 14.98 -6.70 8.79
CA GLN A 167 14.50 -5.39 8.35
C GLN A 167 15.61 -4.34 8.49
N SER A 168 16.19 -4.19 9.68
CA SER A 168 17.20 -3.15 9.95
C SER A 168 18.53 -3.38 9.21
N ALA A 169 18.91 -4.63 8.94
CA ALA A 169 20.14 -4.94 8.22
C ALA A 169 20.11 -4.45 6.76
N GLN A 170 18.93 -4.33 6.16
CA GLN A 170 18.79 -3.76 4.82
C GLN A 170 18.84 -2.24 4.81
N SER A 171 18.32 -1.59 5.86
CA SER A 171 18.43 -0.13 6.02
C SER A 171 19.89 0.34 6.13
N LEU A 172 20.82 -0.51 6.57
CA LEU A 172 22.25 -0.21 6.67
C LEU A 172 23.01 -0.29 5.32
N ASN A 173 22.44 -0.94 4.31
CA ASN A 173 23.08 -1.17 3.01
C ASN A 173 22.60 -0.19 1.91
N GLN A 174 21.85 0.84 2.27
CA GLN A 174 21.39 1.93 1.40
C GLN A 174 21.94 3.26 1.90
#